data_AF-A0A419W8S2-F1
#
_entry.id   AF-A0A419W8S2-F1
#
_cell.length_a   1.000
_cell.length_b   1.000
_cell.length_c   1.000
_cell.angle_alpha   90.00
_cell.angle_beta   90.00
_cell.angle_gamma   90.00
#
_symmetry.space_group_name_H-M   'P 1'
#
loop_
_entity.id
_entity.type
_entity.pdbx_description
1 polymer ?
#
loop_
_entity_poly.entity_id
_entity_poly.type
_entity_poly.pdbx_seq_one_letter_code
_entity_poly.pdbx_strand_id
1 'polypeptide(L)'
;MIEGRGELIINQTINGRIYKCSECNKIHVDYKNLNFSFNQKEYNNFQTYIQNLDGKYWVKKNEDHSGERKILIPINHPNLIMSFSLEELYELKELLVANLFPPQKLRLIKPRTVELHISKN
;
A
#
# COMPACT_ATOMS: atom_id res chain seq x y z
N MET A 1 -18.39 22.15 4.06
CA MET A 1 -17.20 22.11 4.93
C MET A 1 -17.04 20.68 5.36
N ILE A 2 -16.07 19.95 4.81
CA ILE A 2 -15.83 18.54 5.15
C ILE A 2 -14.61 18.55 6.07
N GLU A 3 -14.82 18.31 7.36
CA GLU A 3 -13.74 18.20 8.35
C GLU A 3 -12.74 17.14 7.89
N GLY A 4 -11.47 17.53 7.77
CA GLY A 4 -10.39 16.65 7.40
C GLY A 4 -10.17 15.62 8.51
N ARG A 5 -10.54 14.36 8.24
CA ARG A 5 -10.27 13.20 9.11
C ARG A 5 -8.79 13.14 9.46
N GLY A 6 -8.48 13.02 10.75
CA GLY A 6 -7.11 12.91 11.24
C GLY A 6 -6.49 11.57 10.85
N GLU A 7 -5.78 11.54 9.72
CA GLU A 7 -5.03 10.38 9.25
C GLU A 7 -3.52 10.69 9.29
N LEU A 8 -2.76 9.85 10.00
CA LEU A 8 -1.29 9.87 9.91
C LEU A 8 -0.85 8.81 8.90
N ILE A 9 -0.43 9.24 7.71
CA ILE A 9 0.10 8.34 6.68
C ILE A 9 1.42 7.73 7.16
N ILE A 10 1.49 6.40 7.11
CA ILE A 10 2.66 5.59 7.48
C ILE A 10 3.47 5.24 6.23
N ASN A 11 2.82 4.78 5.17
CA ASN A 11 3.45 4.46 3.89
C ASN A 11 2.44 4.52 2.73
N GLN A 12 2.93 4.62 1.50
CA GLN A 12 2.08 4.67 0.30
C GLN A 12 2.83 4.15 -0.94
N THR A 13 2.12 3.41 -1.77
CA THR A 13 2.51 3.06 -3.15
C THR A 13 1.46 3.63 -4.12
N ILE A 14 1.62 3.37 -5.42
CA ILE A 14 0.62 3.78 -6.41
C ILE A 14 -0.73 3.08 -6.21
N ASN A 15 -0.74 1.84 -5.69
CA ASN A 15 -1.97 1.04 -5.50
C ASN A 15 -2.43 0.92 -4.04
N GLY A 16 -1.74 1.53 -3.07
CA GLY A 16 -2.15 1.37 -1.69
C GLY A 16 -1.53 2.37 -0.72
N ARG A 17 -2.09 2.43 0.48
CA ARG A 17 -1.63 3.28 1.58
C ARG A 17 -1.84 2.62 2.93
N ILE A 18 -0.96 2.96 3.87
CA ILE A 18 -1.07 2.59 5.27
C ILE A 18 -1.21 3.87 6.08
N TYR A 19 -2.19 3.93 6.97
CA TYR A 19 -2.37 5.10 7.82
C TYR A 19 -2.93 4.74 9.18
N LYS A 20 -2.61 5.55 10.18
CA LYS A 20 -3.20 5.48 11.51
C LYS A 20 -4.37 6.46 11.56
N CYS A 21 -5.57 5.97 11.85
CA CYS A 21 -6.74 6.81 12.04
C CYS A 21 -6.79 7.33 13.48
N SER A 22 -6.92 8.65 13.66
CA SER A 22 -6.99 9.28 14.98
C SER A 22 -8.32 9.05 15.69
N GLU A 23 -9.39 8.75 14.96
CA GLU A 23 -10.74 8.58 15.51
C GLU A 23 -10.95 7.17 16.08
N CYS A 24 -10.59 6.13 15.32
CA CYS A 24 -10.80 4.73 15.74
C CYS A 24 -9.53 4.08 16.33
N ASN A 25 -8.39 4.77 16.32
CA ASN A 25 -7.09 4.28 16.77
C ASN A 25 -6.67 2.94 16.10
N LYS A 26 -7.15 2.66 14.89
CA LYS A 26 -6.74 1.51 14.07
C LYS A 26 -5.70 1.91 13.03
N ILE A 27 -4.93 0.91 12.61
CA ILE A 27 -4.06 1.00 11.44
C ILE A 27 -4.87 0.47 10.26
N HIS A 28 -5.03 1.30 9.26
CA HIS A 28 -5.70 0.94 8.02
C HIS A 28 -4.67 0.62 6.95
N VAL A 29 -4.91 -0.46 6.22
CA VAL A 29 -4.17 -0.83 5.02
C VAL A 29 -5.16 -0.86 3.87
N ASP A 30 -5.05 0.09 2.96
CA ASP A 30 -5.74 0.10 1.68
C ASP A 30 -4.79 -0.45 0.62
N TYR A 31 -5.17 -1.50 -0.08
CA TYR A 31 -4.41 -2.02 -1.21
C TYR A 31 -5.36 -2.50 -2.30
N LYS A 32 -5.39 -1.79 -3.43
CA LYS A 32 -6.36 -1.98 -4.51
C LYS A 32 -7.80 -1.99 -3.98
N ASN A 33 -8.51 -3.10 -4.11
CA ASN A 33 -9.88 -3.28 -3.62
C ASN A 33 -9.96 -3.89 -2.21
N LEU A 34 -8.83 -4.10 -1.54
CA LEU A 34 -8.76 -4.64 -0.18
C LEU A 34 -8.58 -3.51 0.83
N ASN A 35 -9.41 -3.53 1.88
CA ASN A 35 -9.27 -2.65 3.04
C ASN A 35 -9.19 -3.50 4.30
N PHE A 36 -8.20 -3.22 5.12
CA PHE A 36 -8.03 -3.86 6.41
C PHE A 36 -7.99 -2.82 7.53
N SER A 37 -8.53 -3.19 8.68
CA SER A 37 -8.52 -2.37 9.89
C SER A 37 -7.95 -3.19 11.04
N PHE A 38 -6.75 -2.83 11.49
CA PHE A 38 -5.98 -3.61 12.45
C PHE A 38 -5.71 -2.83 13.74
N ASN A 39 -5.66 -3.53 14.86
CA ASN A 39 -4.85 -3.08 16.00
C ASN A 39 -3.35 -3.32 15.73
N GLN A 40 -2.46 -2.82 16.59
CA GLN A 40 -1.01 -2.93 16.36
C GLN A 40 -0.52 -4.39 16.27
N LYS A 41 -1.05 -5.28 17.12
CA LYS A 41 -0.67 -6.70 17.12
C LYS A 41 -1.13 -7.41 15.86
N GLU A 42 -2.37 -7.16 15.44
CA GLU A 42 -2.93 -7.70 14.19
C GLU A 42 -2.15 -7.22 12.97
N TYR A 43 -1.79 -5.93 12.93
CA TYR A 43 -0.98 -5.35 11.86
C TYR A 43 0.40 -6.02 11.78
N ASN A 44 1.10 -6.17 12.92
CA ASN A 44 2.40 -6.82 12.95
C ASN A 44 2.31 -8.28 12.46
N ASN A 45 1.29 -9.02 12.90
CA ASN A 45 1.06 -10.39 12.46
C ASN A 45 0.79 -10.47 10.95
N PHE A 46 -0.06 -9.57 10.43
CA PHE A 46 -0.36 -9.47 9.00
C PHE A 46 0.91 -9.14 8.20
N GLN A 47 1.68 -8.14 8.63
CA GLN A 47 2.95 -7.78 8.01
C GLN A 47 3.91 -8.97 7.98
N THR A 48 4.18 -9.62 9.12
CA THR A 48 5.07 -10.79 9.19
C THR A 48 4.58 -11.92 8.29
N TYR A 49 3.28 -12.21 8.28
CA TYR A 49 2.70 -13.23 7.41
C TYR A 49 2.97 -12.93 5.93
N ILE A 50 2.62 -11.72 5.46
CA ILE A 50 2.82 -11.32 4.07
C ILE A 50 4.31 -11.32 3.69
N GLN A 51 5.19 -10.82 4.56
CA GLN A 51 6.63 -10.79 4.29
C GLN A 51 7.22 -12.20 4.09
N ASN A 52 6.75 -13.18 4.85
CA ASN A 52 7.23 -14.56 4.80
C ASN A 52 6.62 -15.40 3.65
N LEU A 53 5.65 -14.88 2.88
CA LEU A 53 5.11 -15.61 1.74
C LEU A 53 6.13 -15.75 0.61
N ASP A 54 6.44 -16.97 0.23
CA ASP A 54 7.19 -17.25 -1.00
C ASP A 54 6.24 -17.24 -2.21
N GLY A 55 6.14 -16.09 -2.85
CA GLY A 55 5.30 -15.91 -4.03
C GLY A 55 5.67 -16.83 -5.20
N LYS A 56 6.97 -17.10 -5.42
CA LYS A 56 7.43 -17.94 -6.53
C LYS A 56 7.03 -19.40 -6.31
N TYR A 57 7.15 -19.88 -5.08
CA TYR A 57 6.67 -21.21 -4.70
C TYR A 57 5.17 -21.35 -5.01
N TRP A 58 4.33 -20.39 -4.61
CA TRP A 58 2.88 -20.48 -4.82
C TRP A 58 2.46 -20.34 -6.28
N VAL A 59 3.16 -19.49 -7.05
CA VAL A 59 2.94 -19.37 -8.49
C VAL A 59 3.18 -20.72 -9.18
N LYS A 60 4.29 -21.40 -8.85
CA LYS A 60 4.60 -22.72 -9.37
C LYS A 60 3.61 -23.78 -8.89
N LYS A 61 3.29 -23.80 -7.60
CA LYS A 61 2.37 -24.78 -7.02
C LYS A 61 0.96 -24.70 -7.61
N ASN A 62 0.53 -23.52 -8.02
CA ASN A 62 -0.79 -23.26 -8.59
C ASN A 62 -0.73 -23.06 -10.11
N GLU A 63 0.30 -23.58 -10.80
CA GLU A 63 0.48 -23.37 -12.24
C GLU A 63 -0.73 -23.81 -13.07
N ASP A 64 -1.38 -24.90 -12.67
CA ASP A 64 -2.55 -25.47 -13.35
C ASP A 64 -3.86 -24.69 -13.13
N HIS A 65 -3.92 -23.76 -12.17
CA HIS A 65 -5.14 -22.97 -11.94
C HIS A 65 -5.45 -22.04 -13.12
N SER A 66 -6.68 -21.97 -13.61
CA SER A 66 -7.04 -20.98 -14.62
C SER A 66 -7.13 -19.58 -14.00
N GLY A 67 -6.08 -18.74 -14.15
CA GLY A 67 -6.07 -17.36 -13.66
C GLY A 67 -4.65 -16.80 -13.47
N GLU A 68 -4.50 -15.48 -13.61
CA GLU A 68 -3.20 -14.80 -13.47
C GLU A 68 -2.76 -14.63 -12.01
N ARG A 69 -3.71 -14.58 -11.07
CA ARG A 69 -3.46 -14.42 -9.63
C ARG A 69 -3.30 -15.79 -8.97
N LYS A 70 -2.05 -16.22 -8.83
CA LYS A 70 -1.70 -17.56 -8.36
C LYS A 70 -1.40 -17.66 -6.86
N ILE A 71 -1.19 -16.54 -6.18
CA ILE A 71 -0.92 -16.54 -4.74
C ILE A 71 -2.27 -16.41 -4.03
N LEU A 72 -2.72 -17.51 -3.45
CA LEU A 72 -4.04 -17.63 -2.84
C LEU A 72 -3.90 -17.70 -1.31
N ILE A 73 -4.45 -16.69 -0.63
CA ILE A 73 -4.43 -16.58 0.83
C ILE A 73 -5.88 -16.77 1.31
N PRO A 74 -6.21 -17.94 1.89
CA PRO A 74 -7.52 -18.15 2.47
C PRO A 74 -7.70 -17.19 3.65
N ILE A 75 -8.81 -16.46 3.67
CA ILE A 75 -9.23 -15.73 4.85
C ILE A 75 -10.24 -16.58 5.61
N ASN A 76 -10.43 -16.30 6.90
CA ASN A 76 -11.34 -17.07 7.77
C ASN A 76 -12.83 -16.78 7.47
N HIS A 77 -13.19 -16.73 6.18
CA HIS A 77 -14.53 -16.59 5.67
C HIS A 77 -14.69 -17.59 4.52
N PRO A 78 -15.67 -18.50 4.56
CA PRO A 78 -15.74 -19.65 3.66
C PRO A 78 -15.91 -19.29 2.19
N ASN A 79 -16.41 -18.08 1.90
CA ASN A 79 -16.67 -17.61 0.53
C ASN A 79 -15.68 -16.56 0.03
N LEU A 80 -14.56 -16.33 0.75
CA LEU A 80 -13.60 -15.30 0.36
C LEU A 80 -12.17 -15.85 0.38
N ILE A 81 -11.42 -15.47 -0.65
CA ILE A 81 -10.00 -15.73 -0.78
C ILE A 81 -9.32 -14.45 -1.28
N MET A 82 -8.18 -14.11 -0.70
CA MET A 82 -7.37 -13.04 -1.24
C MET A 82 -6.42 -13.64 -2.27
N SER A 83 -6.41 -13.08 -3.48
CA SER A 83 -5.60 -13.58 -4.58
C SER A 83 -4.69 -12.49 -5.13
N PHE A 84 -3.42 -12.82 -5.34
CA PHE A 84 -2.40 -11.90 -5.83
C PHE A 84 -1.63 -12.49 -7.01
N SER A 85 -1.24 -11.65 -7.96
CA SER A 85 -0.12 -11.92 -8.86
C SER A 85 1.21 -11.79 -8.09
N LEU A 86 2.32 -12.20 -8.71
CA LEU A 86 3.63 -12.05 -8.10
C LEU A 86 4.00 -10.57 -7.90
N GLU A 87 3.70 -9.72 -8.89
CA GLU A 87 3.91 -8.28 -8.81
C GLU A 87 3.11 -7.65 -7.68
N GLU A 88 1.84 -8.05 -7.54
CA GLU A 88 0.96 -7.54 -6.49
C GLU A 88 1.43 -7.93 -5.09
N LEU A 89 1.90 -9.16 -4.90
CA LEU A 89 2.48 -9.57 -3.62
C LEU A 89 3.74 -8.75 -3.31
N TYR A 90 4.60 -8.48 -4.30
CA TYR A 90 5.80 -7.69 -4.08
C TYR A 90 5.51 -6.23 -3.75
N GLU A 91 4.56 -5.59 -4.43
CA GLU A 91 4.14 -4.23 -4.08
C GLU A 91 3.47 -4.19 -2.69
N LEU A 92 2.64 -5.19 -2.34
CA LEU A 92 2.06 -5.27 -1.00
C LEU A 92 3.16 -5.45 0.08
N LYS A 93 4.20 -6.24 -0.22
CA LYS A 93 5.37 -6.35 0.66
C LYS A 93 6.07 -5.00 0.80
N GLU A 94 6.31 -4.28 -0.30
CA GLU A 94 6.92 -2.94 -0.27
C GLU A 94 6.09 -1.96 0.58
N LEU A 95 4.77 -1.93 0.36
CA LEU A 95 3.85 -1.11 1.13
C LEU A 95 3.95 -1.39 2.64
N LEU A 96 4.07 -2.66 3.02
CA LEU A 96 4.15 -3.10 4.43
C LEU A 96 5.55 -2.93 5.06
N VAL A 97 6.61 -2.67 4.29
CA VAL A 97 7.94 -2.31 4.83
C VAL A 97 7.98 -0.79 5.07
N ALA A 98 7.27 -0.35 6.09
CA ALA A 98 7.45 1.01 6.60
C ALA A 98 8.73 1.03 7.47
N ASN A 99 9.91 1.19 6.84
CA ASN A 99 11.16 1.71 7.46
C ASN A 99 12.41 1.59 6.53
N LEU A 100 12.42 2.18 5.33
CA LEU A 100 13.71 2.41 4.65
C LEU A 100 13.93 3.83 4.10
N PHE A 101 12.88 4.62 3.88
CA PHE A 101 13.06 6.01 3.53
C PHE A 101 11.98 6.85 4.23
N PRO A 102 12.35 7.84 5.09
CA PRO A 102 11.40 8.89 5.43
C PRO A 102 10.88 9.49 4.12
N PRO A 103 9.62 9.94 4.05
CA PRO A 103 9.13 10.62 2.87
C PRO A 103 10.13 11.72 2.54
N GLN A 104 10.85 11.57 1.43
CA GLN A 104 11.63 12.68 0.91
C GLN A 104 10.59 13.77 0.71
N LYS A 105 10.68 14.85 1.50
CA LYS A 105 9.96 16.07 1.20
C LYS A 105 10.32 16.40 -0.23
N LEU A 106 9.46 16.06 -1.18
CA LEU A 106 9.51 16.58 -2.52
C LEU A 106 9.44 18.10 -2.31
N ARG A 107 10.59 18.76 -2.43
CA ARG A 107 10.64 20.21 -2.46
C ARG A 107 9.82 20.59 -3.68
N LEU A 108 8.60 21.08 -3.45
CA LEU A 108 7.86 21.83 -4.45
C LEU A 108 8.76 23.00 -4.85
N ILE A 109 9.45 22.87 -5.98
CA ILE A 109 10.18 23.98 -6.57
C ILE A 109 9.10 24.93 -7.05
N LYS A 110 8.98 26.09 -6.39
CA LYS A 110 8.12 27.17 -6.89
C LYS A 110 8.53 27.46 -8.35
N PRO A 111 7.58 27.58 -9.29
CA PRO A 111 7.91 28.00 -10.65
C PRO A 111 8.74 29.28 -10.57
N ARG A 112 9.93 29.31 -11.20
CA ARG A 112 10.64 30.57 -11.40
C ARG A 112 9.76 31.41 -12.31
N THR A 113 9.28 32.54 -11.82
CA THR A 113 8.70 33.58 -12.68
C THR A 113 9.81 34.03 -13.62
N VAL A 114 9.68 33.71 -14.91
CA VAL A 114 10.53 34.28 -15.94
C VAL A 114 9.99 35.67 -16.21
N GLU A 115 10.66 36.70 -15.68
CA GLU A 115 10.39 38.08 -16.08
C GLU A 115 10.91 38.28 -17.50
N LEU A 116 9.99 38.16 -18.46
CA LEU A 116 10.21 38.58 -19.84
C LEU A 116 10.46 40.10 -19.84
N HIS A 117 11.74 40.50 -19.90
CA HIS A 117 12.12 41.86 -20.21
C HIS A 117 11.86 42.09 -21.71
N ILE A 118 10.64 42.49 -22.03
CA ILE A 118 10.31 43.00 -23.37
C ILE A 118 10.93 44.38 -23.46
N SER A 119 12.04 44.50 -24.20
CA SER A 119 12.59 45.79 -24.60
C SER A 119 11.57 46.51 -25.48
N LYS A 120 11.07 47.66 -25.02
CA LYS A 120 10.30 48.56 -25.88
C LYS A 120 11.26 49.19 -26.89
N ASN A 121 11.07 48.88 -28.17
CA ASN A 121 11.51 49.73 -29.28
C ASN A 121 10.55 50.92 -29.41
#